data_AF-A0A5P1UY87-F1
#
_entry.id   AF-A0A5P1UY87-F1
#
_cell.length_a   1.000
_cell.length_b   1.000
_cell.length_c   1.000
_cell.angle_alpha   90.00
_cell.angle_beta   90.00
_cell.angle_gamma   90.00
#
_symmetry.space_group_name_H-M   'P 1'
#
loop_
_entity.id
_entity.type
_entity.pdbx_description
1 polymer ?
#
loop_
_entity_poly.entity_id
_entity_poly.type
_entity_poly.pdbx_seq_one_letter_code
_entity_poly.pdbx_strand_id
1 'polypeptide(L)' 'MRSAYELVSIGDSESDLFRKMGKSYPRYFKHKDGRSFCHATEYVYEVDMQVYTVWVCNGKIFKIDVNSK' A
#
# COMPACT_ATOMS: atom_id res chain seq x y z
N MET A 1 -16.70 12.91 -9.37
CA MET A 1 -15.83 12.13 -10.28
C MET A 1 -15.06 11.12 -9.45
N ARG A 2 -15.42 9.84 -9.50
CA ARG A 2 -14.54 8.75 -9.01
C ARG A 2 -13.70 8.33 -10.21
N SER A 3 -12.52 8.93 -10.34
CA SER A 3 -11.61 8.68 -11.45
C SER A 3 -10.69 7.52 -11.10
N ALA A 4 -10.47 6.62 -12.07
CA ALA A 4 -9.59 5.45 -12.06
C ALA A 4 -9.93 4.33 -11.05
N TYR A 5 -9.84 3.09 -11.52
CA TYR A 5 -9.92 1.87 -10.72
C TYR A 5 -8.77 1.85 -9.70
N GLU A 6 -9.00 2.33 -8.48
CA GLU A 6 -8.11 2.03 -7.36
C GLU A 6 -8.25 0.53 -7.05
N LEU A 7 -7.26 -0.26 -7.45
CA LEU A 7 -7.22 -1.71 -7.18
C LEU A 7 -7.27 -2.02 -5.68
N VAL A 8 -6.77 -1.10 -4.86
CA VAL A 8 -6.75 -1.15 -3.40
C VAL A 8 -7.03 0.24 -2.85
N SER A 9 -7.57 0.31 -1.64
CA SER A 9 -7.91 1.58 -0.99
C SER A 9 -7.35 1.66 0.43
N ILE A 10 -7.22 2.89 0.93
CA ILE A 10 -6.86 3.13 2.34
C ILE A 10 -7.85 2.40 3.25
N GLY A 11 -7.33 1.68 4.24
CA GLY A 11 -8.08 0.89 5.20
C GLY A 11 -8.31 -0.58 4.81
N ASP A 12 -8.07 -0.97 3.55
CA ASP A 12 -8.05 -2.39 3.15
C ASP A 12 -7.05 -3.16 4.03
N SER A 13 -7.35 -4.43 4.31
CA SER A 13 -6.42 -5.28 5.02
C SER A 13 -5.24 -5.71 4.14
N GLU A 14 -4.13 -6.11 4.75
CA GLU A 14 -3.00 -6.71 4.03
C GLU A 14 -3.41 -7.99 3.26
N SER A 15 -4.38 -8.74 3.80
CA SER A 15 -4.94 -9.89 3.10
C SER A 15 -5.75 -9.48 1.85
N ASP A 16 -6.50 -8.38 1.93
CA ASP A 16 -7.20 -7.84 0.77
C ASP A 16 -6.21 -7.32 -0.29
N LEU A 17 -5.13 -6.64 0.14
CA LEU A 17 -4.03 -6.24 -0.75
C LEU A 17 -3.49 -7.44 -1.52
N PHE A 18 -3.13 -8.53 -0.83
CA PHE A 18 -2.60 -9.72 -1.49
C PHE A 18 -3.62 -10.43 -2.37
N ARG A 19 -4.90 -10.42 -1.99
CA ARG A 19 -5.96 -11.01 -2.82
C ARG A 19 -6.16 -10.21 -4.11
N LYS A 20 -6.06 -8.88 -4.07
CA LYS A 20 -6.32 -7.99 -5.20
C LYS A 20 -5.09 -7.77 -6.10
N MET A 21 -3.89 -7.71 -5.52
CA MET A 21 -2.66 -7.35 -6.22
C MET A 21 -1.58 -8.45 -6.23
N GLY A 22 -1.81 -9.56 -5.53
CA GLY A 22 -0.81 -10.61 -5.35
C GLY A 22 0.19 -10.29 -4.24
N LYS A 23 1.13 -11.21 -4.01
CA LYS A 23 2.21 -11.02 -3.04
C LYS A 23 3.38 -10.27 -3.70
N SER A 24 3.80 -9.18 -3.08
CA SER A 24 5.05 -8.48 -3.42
C SER A 24 6.09 -8.66 -2.31
N TYR A 25 7.35 -8.38 -2.62
CA TYR A 25 8.44 -8.44 -1.65
C TYR A 25 8.27 -7.31 -0.60
N PRO A 26 8.16 -7.65 0.70
CA PRO A 26 7.94 -6.65 1.74
C PRO A 26 9.23 -5.92 2.09
N ARG A 27 9.13 -4.60 2.29
CA ARG A 27 10.18 -3.79 2.92
C ARG A 27 9.69 -3.23 4.25
N TYR A 28 10.34 -3.60 5.34
CA TYR A 28 9.94 -3.21 6.69
C TYR A 28 10.65 -1.93 7.14
N PHE A 29 9.91 -1.06 7.84
CA PHE A 29 10.47 0.14 8.45
C PHE A 29 9.61 0.59 9.65
N LYS A 30 10.16 1.45 10.51
CA LYS A 30 9.36 2.11 11.55
C LYS A 30 8.73 3.36 10.97
N HIS A 31 7.40 3.39 10.91
CA HIS A 31 6.66 4.58 10.54
C HIS A 31 6.29 5.37 11.80
N LYS A 32 6.51 6.68 11.76
CA LYS A 32 6.12 7.62 12.82
C LYS A 32 4.98 8.49 12.30
N ASP A 33 3.86 8.46 13.01
CA ASP A 33 2.72 9.33 12.76
C ASP A 33 2.46 10.18 14.02
N GLY A 34 2.96 11.42 14.00
CA GLY A 34 2.94 12.32 15.15
C GLY A 34 3.64 11.74 16.38
N ARG A 35 2.85 11.36 17.40
CA ARG A 35 3.32 10.74 18.66
C ARG A 35 3.27 9.21 18.64
N SER A 36 2.62 8.62 17.65
CA SER A 36 2.46 7.18 17.51
C SER A 36 3.52 6.60 16.59
N PHE A 37 3.83 5.32 16.79
CA PHE A 37 4.74 4.57 15.92
C PHE A 37 4.09 3.24 15.55
N CYS A 38 4.39 2.75 14.35
CA CYS A 38 4.09 1.38 14.00
C CYS A 38 5.20 0.75 13.16
N HIS A 39 5.23 -0.59 13.21
CA HIS A 39 6.01 -1.38 12.28
C HIS A 39 5.23 -1.42 10.96
N ALA A 40 5.74 -0.67 9.98
CA ALA A 40 5.11 -0.57 8.67
C ALA A 40 5.81 -1.49 7.67
N THR A 41 5.02 -1.94 6.71
CA THR A 41 5.50 -2.73 5.57
C THR A 41 5.17 -1.98 4.29
N GLU A 42 6.18 -1.79 3.45
CA GLU A 42 6.04 -1.26 2.09
C GLU A 42 5.98 -2.42 1.10
N TYR A 43 5.07 -2.31 0.14
CA TYR A 43 4.94 -3.18 -1.02
C TYR A 43 4.96 -2.34 -2.28
N VAL A 44 5.76 -2.73 -3.26
CA VAL A 44 5.82 -2.08 -4.57
C VAL A 44 5.20 -3.01 -5.60
N TYR A 45 4.29 -2.48 -6.41
CA TYR A 45 3.66 -3.20 -7.51
C TYR A 45 3.81 -2.40 -8.80
N GLU A 46 4.25 -3.07 -9.86
CA GLU A 46 4.21 -2.54 -11.21
C GLU A 46 2.97 -3.11 -11.91
N VAL A 47 2.01 -2.25 -12.23
CA VAL A 47 0.79 -2.63 -12.94
C VAL A 47 0.67 -1.73 -14.16
N ASP A 48 0.75 -2.33 -15.34
CA ASP A 48 0.80 -1.63 -16.63
C ASP A 48 1.90 -0.55 -16.65
N MET A 49 1.52 0.72 -16.78
CA MET A 49 2.43 1.88 -16.82
C MET A 49 2.50 2.62 -15.46
N GLN A 50 1.99 2.01 -14.39
CA GLN A 50 1.92 2.61 -13.07
C GLN A 50 2.70 1.80 -12.03
N VAL A 51 3.37 2.51 -11.12
CA VAL A 51 4.03 1.95 -9.95
C VAL A 51 3.26 2.35 -8.71
N TYR A 52 2.65 1.36 -8.07
CA TYR A 52 1.96 1.53 -6.79
C TYR A 52 2.93 1.22 -5.66
N THR A 53 3.16 2.20 -4.79
CA THR A 53 3.81 1.97 -3.50
C THR A 53 2.74 1.99 -2.42
N VAL A 54 2.55 0.85 -1.76
CA VAL A 54 1.50 0.65 -0.76
C VAL A 54 2.16 0.44 0.60
N TRP A 55 1.72 1.19 1.60
CA TRP A 55 2.20 1.04 2.97
C TRP A 55 1.11 0.52 3.89
N VAL A 56 1.46 -0.53 4.63
CA VAL A 56 0.61 -1.21 5.60
C VAL A 56 1.14 -0.95 7.00
N CYS A 57 0.24 -0.63 7.93
CA CYS A 57 0.52 -0.43 9.35
C CYS A 57 -0.61 -1.08 10.15
N ASN A 58 -0.27 -1.87 11.17
CA ASN A 58 -1.24 -2.63 11.97
C ASN A 58 -2.22 -3.46 11.11
N GLY A 59 -1.70 -4.06 10.03
CA GLY A 59 -2.45 -4.93 9.12
C GLY A 59 -3.40 -4.21 8.15
N LYS A 60 -3.39 -2.87 8.11
CA LYS A 60 -4.23 -2.08 7.20
C LYS A 60 -3.39 -1.13 6.35
N ILE A 61 -3.83 -0.91 5.10
CA ILE A 61 -3.22 0.09 4.23
C ILE A 61 -3.49 1.48 4.82
N PHE A 62 -2.44 2.27 5.04
CA PHE A 62 -2.56 3.65 5.53
C PHE A 62 -2.06 4.69 4.54
N LYS A 63 -1.31 4.29 3.52
CA LYS A 63 -0.85 5.17 2.44
C LYS A 63 -0.72 4.38 1.14
N ILE A 64 -1.08 5.03 0.05
CA ILE A 64 -0.87 4.57 -1.33
C ILE A 64 -0.26 5.74 -2.09
N ASP A 65 0.80 5.48 -2.82
CA ASP A 65 1.40 6.42 -3.78
C ASP A 65 1.41 5.76 -5.16
N VAL A 66 1.03 6.52 -6.18
CA VAL A 66 0.90 6.02 -7.55
C VAL A 66 1.71 6.93 -8.46
N ASN A 67 2.78 6.38 -9.01
CA ASN A 67 3.62 7.09 -9.97
C ASN A 67 3.40 6.50 -11.36
N SER A 68 3.17 7.35 -12.36
CA SER A 68 3.17 6.93 -13.76
C SER A 68 4.60 6.95 -14.28
N LYS A 69 4.98 5.92 -15.06
CA LYS A 69 6.24 5.92 -15.82
C LYS A 69 6.16 6.89 -16.99
#